data_AF-A0A919S407-F1
#
_entry.id   AF-A0A919S407-F1
#
_cell.length_a   1.000
_cell.length_b   1.000
_cell.length_c   1.000
_cell.angle_alpha   90.00
_cell.angle_beta   90.00
_cell.angle_gamma   90.00
#
_symmetry.space_group_name_H-M   'P 1'
#
loop_
_entity.id
_entity.type
_entity.pdbx_description
1 polymer ?
#
loop_
_entity_poly.entity_id
_entity_poly.type
_entity_poly.pdbx_seq_one_letter_code
_entity_poly.pdbx_strand_id
1 'polypeptide(L)' 'MAARVEHWFNRRYGLNRRDVFLIRTKTGWQVLGRAGGADGREVTHYFDHEADARRMLQRMLAAVPSELSDWAKMTQIRRR' A
#
# COMPACT_ATOMS: atom_id res chain seq x y z
N MET A 1 -10.77 14.53 -4.51
CA MET A 1 -9.74 13.81 -5.29
C MET A 1 -9.15 12.76 -4.37
N ALA A 2 -8.78 11.58 -4.88
CA ALA A 2 -8.07 10.60 -4.08
C ALA A 2 -6.58 10.97 -4.03
N ALA A 3 -6.00 11.08 -2.83
CA ALA A 3 -4.61 11.44 -2.62
C ALA A 3 -3.85 10.23 -2.06
N ARG A 4 -2.76 9.82 -2.71
CA ARG A 4 -1.85 8.82 -2.14
C ARG A 4 -1.11 9.47 -0.98
N VAL A 5 -1.29 8.92 0.22
CA VAL A 5 -0.67 9.41 1.45
C VAL A 5 0.65 8.70 1.67
N GLU A 6 0.64 7.38 1.51
CA GLU A 6 1.82 6.54 1.66
C GLU A 6 1.89 5.53 0.52
N HIS A 7 3.10 5.27 0.07
CA HIS A 7 3.43 4.17 -0.83
C HIS A 7 4.56 3.38 -0.20
N TRP A 8 4.28 2.13 0.12
CA TRP A 8 5.25 1.15 0.57
C TRP A 8 5.56 0.23 -0.60
N PHE A 9 6.83 0.01 -0.88
CA PHE A 9 7.24 -0.96 -1.89
C PHE A 9 8.37 -1.80 -1.34
N ASN A 10 8.37 -3.08 -1.68
CA ASN A 10 9.55 -3.87 -1.41
C ASN A 10 10.61 -3.54 -2.47
N ARG A 11 11.89 -3.54 -2.11
CA ARG A 11 12.99 -3.22 -3.03
C ARG A 11 13.28 -4.36 -4.03
N ARG A 12 12.23 -5.03 -4.50
CA ARG A 12 12.27 -6.14 -5.46
C ARG A 12 11.58 -5.73 -6.76
N TYR A 13 11.91 -6.44 -7.82
CA TYR A 13 11.41 -6.20 -9.18
C TYR A 13 10.69 -7.44 -9.73
N GLY A 14 9.94 -7.26 -10.82
CA GLY A 14 9.22 -8.36 -11.49
C GLY A 14 8.16 -9.03 -10.60
N LEU A 15 8.11 -10.36 -10.62
CA LEU A 15 7.10 -11.16 -9.90
C LEU A 15 7.19 -11.03 -8.37
N ASN A 16 8.38 -10.70 -7.86
CA ASN A 16 8.65 -10.53 -6.43
C ASN A 16 8.32 -9.13 -5.92
N ARG A 17 7.99 -8.20 -6.81
CA ARG A 17 7.58 -6.85 -6.44
C ARG A 17 6.30 -6.90 -5.60
N ARG A 18 6.24 -6.11 -4.55
CA ARG A 18 5.09 -5.89 -3.68
C ARG A 18 4.98 -4.40 -3.45
N ASP A 19 3.80 -3.86 -3.71
CA ASP A 19 3.49 -2.47 -3.37
C ASP A 19 2.26 -2.46 -2.47
N VAL A 20 2.25 -1.60 -1.46
CA VAL A 20 1.09 -1.32 -0.61
C VAL A 20 0.91 0.19 -0.56
N PHE A 21 -0.27 0.66 -0.93
CA PHE A 21 -0.60 2.08 -0.97
C PHE A 21 -1.65 2.40 0.09
N LEU A 22 -1.46 3.52 0.78
CA LEU A 22 -2.50 4.16 1.59
C LEU A 22 -3.01 5.38 0.84
N ILE A 23 -4.29 5.39 0.55
CA ILE A 23 -4.95 6.41 -0.26
C ILE A 23 -6.07 7.04 0.56
N ARG A 24 -6.04 8.38 0.69
CA ARG A 24 -7.17 9.14 1.23
C ARG A 24 -8.13 9.45 0.10
N THR A 25 -9.37 8.99 0.20
CA THR A 25 -10.43 9.32 -0.76
C THR A 25 -11.24 10.53 -0.26
N LYS A 26 -12.26 10.96 -1.01
CA LYS A 26 -13.15 12.06 -0.57
C LYS A 26 -13.95 11.69 0.68
N THR A 27 -14.37 10.43 0.77
CA THR A 27 -15.33 9.93 1.78
C THR A 27 -14.67 9.03 2.82
N GLY A 28 -13.42 8.61 2.62
CA GLY A 28 -12.76 7.68 3.53
C GLY A 28 -11.32 7.39 3.15
N TRP A 29 -10.92 6.13 3.33
CA TRP A 29 -9.59 5.61 3.11
C TRP A 29 -9.63 4.34 2.29
N GLN A 30 -8.54 4.09 1.58
CA GLN A 30 -8.36 2.92 0.76
C GLN A 30 -6.93 2.40 0.95
N VAL A 31 -6.81 1.08 1.10
CA VAL A 31 -5.53 0.38 1.09
C VAL A 31 -5.49 -0.50 -0.14
N LEU A 32 -4.46 -0.34 -0.96
CA LEU A 32 -4.27 -1.13 -2.18
C LEU A 32 -2.97 -1.92 -2.06
N GLY A 33 -3.05 -3.23 -2.11
CA GLY A 33 -1.91 -4.13 -2.22
C GLY A 33 -1.77 -4.62 -3.66
N ARG A 34 -0.56 -4.54 -4.22
CA ARG A 34 -0.22 -5.09 -5.54
C ARG A 34 0.90 -6.11 -5.36
N ALA A 35 0.71 -7.29 -5.92
CA ALA A 35 1.71 -8.35 -5.94
C ALA A 35 2.13 -8.66 -7.37
N GLY A 36 3.39 -8.34 -7.70
CA GLY A 36 4.00 -8.58 -9.01
C GLY A 36 4.13 -7.32 -9.87
N GLY A 37 4.47 -7.54 -11.15
CA GLY A 37 4.67 -6.51 -12.16
C GLY A 37 3.37 -6.06 -12.84
N ALA A 38 3.37 -5.98 -14.17
CA ALA A 38 2.24 -5.53 -14.98
C ALA A 38 0.97 -6.38 -14.76
N ASP A 39 1.12 -7.70 -14.71
CA ASP A 39 0.02 -8.68 -14.52
C ASP A 39 -0.20 -9.06 -13.05
N GLY A 40 0.28 -8.24 -12.13
CA GLY A 40 0.23 -8.52 -10.71
C GLY A 40 -1.19 -8.56 -10.15
N ARG A 41 -1.41 -9.35 -9.09
CA ARG A 41 -2.70 -9.39 -8.39
C ARG A 41 -2.85 -8.13 -7.54
N GLU A 42 -3.93 -7.40 -7.79
CA GLU A 42 -4.29 -6.22 -7.00
C GLU A 42 -5.43 -6.56 -6.04
N VAL A 43 -5.30 -6.12 -4.78
CA VAL A 43 -6.31 -6.26 -3.74
C VAL A 43 -6.56 -4.88 -3.16
N THR A 44 -7.82 -4.48 -3.13
CA THR A 44 -8.24 -3.18 -2.60
C THR A 44 -9.20 -3.35 -1.43
N HIS A 45 -8.95 -2.62 -0.36
CA HIS A 45 -9.86 -2.51 0.78
C HIS A 45 -10.23 -1.07 1.04
N TYR A 46 -11.49 -0.84 1.38
CA TYR A 46 -12.05 0.47 1.71
C TYR A 46 -12.38 0.55 3.20
N PHE A 47 -12.16 1.72 3.76
CA PHE A 47 -12.38 2.00 5.18
C PHE A 47 -12.90 3.42 5.35
N ASP A 48 -13.73 3.65 6.37
CA ASP A 48 -14.20 5.00 6.69
C ASP A 48 -13.15 5.77 7.51
N HIS A 49 -12.46 5.08 8.42
CA HIS A 49 -11.50 5.67 9.34
C HIS A 49 -10.04 5.39 8.97
N GLU A 50 -9.17 6.35 9.27
CA GLU A 50 -7.72 6.24 9.01
C GLU A 50 -7.10 5.11 9.82
N ALA A 51 -7.51 4.97 11.07
CA ALA A 51 -6.96 3.96 11.97
C ALA A 51 -7.19 2.54 11.45
N ASP A 52 -8.36 2.27 10.86
CA ASP A 52 -8.67 0.97 10.26
C ASP A 52 -7.83 0.70 9.01
N ALA A 53 -7.71 1.69 8.13
CA ALA A 53 -6.86 1.61 6.97
C ALA A 53 -5.39 1.39 7.35
N ARG A 54 -4.88 2.09 8.37
CA ARG A 54 -3.51 1.89 8.87
C ARG A 54 -3.31 0.50 9.46
N ARG A 55 -4.28 -0.03 10.21
CA ARG A 55 -4.24 -1.40 10.72
C ARG A 55 -4.20 -2.42 9.57
N MET A 56 -5.00 -2.23 8.53
CA MET A 56 -4.96 -3.11 7.35
C MET A 56 -3.63 -3.00 6.60
N LEU A 57 -3.09 -1.80 6.42
CA LEU A 57 -1.77 -1.60 5.81
C LEU A 57 -0.68 -2.37 6.57
N GLN A 58 -0.65 -2.27 7.90
CA GLN A 58 0.32 -3.00 8.72
C GLN A 58 0.14 -4.52 8.59
N ARG A 59 -1.10 -5.00 8.55
CA ARG A 59 -1.40 -6.42 8.29
C ARG A 59 -0.90 -6.88 6.92
N MET A 60 -1.09 -6.08 5.88
CA MET A 60 -0.59 -6.39 4.54
C MET A 60 0.93 -6.45 4.47
N LEU A 61 1.62 -5.51 5.13
CA LEU A 61 3.08 -5.53 5.19
C LEU A 61 3.61 -6.76 5.94
N ALA A 62 2.94 -7.15 7.03
CA ALA A 62 3.30 -8.31 7.84
C ALA A 62 2.94 -9.66 7.19
N ALA A 63 1.94 -9.68 6.30
CA ALA A 63 1.54 -10.89 5.57
C ALA A 63 2.50 -11.27 4.45
N VAL A 64 3.39 -10.36 4.03
CA VAL A 64 4.41 -10.67 3.02
C VAL A 64 5.53 -11.50 3.66
N PRO A 65 5.95 -12.61 3.03
CA PRO A 65 7.06 -13.42 3.52
C PRO A 65 8.30 -12.58 3.81
N SER A 66 9.04 -12.93 4.87
CA SER A 66 10.22 -12.18 5.34
C SER A 66 11.29 -12.00 4.25
N GLU A 67 11.40 -12.96 3.33
CA GLU A 67 12.29 -12.96 2.16
C GLU A 67 12.02 -11.79 1.19
N LEU A 68 10.76 -11.35 1.16
CA LEU A 68 10.22 -10.31 0.31
C LEU A 68 9.86 -9.03 1.08
N SER A 69 10.02 -9.01 2.41
CA SER A 69 9.60 -7.91 3.30
C SER A 69 10.66 -6.81 3.47
N ASP A 70 11.46 -6.53 2.43
CA ASP A 70 12.41 -5.40 2.42
C ASP A 70 11.71 -4.12 2.01
N TRP A 71 10.94 -3.56 2.95
CA TRP A 71 10.03 -2.46 2.72
C TRP A 71 10.72 -1.08 2.76
N ALA A 72 10.47 -0.28 1.74
CA ALA A 72 10.76 1.14 1.71
C ALA A 72 9.45 1.95 1.74
N LYS A 73 9.44 3.03 2.51
CA LYS A 73 8.30 3.95 2.59
C LYS A 73 8.59 5.21 1.78
N MET A 74 7.68 5.56 0.88
CA MET A 74 7.61 6.84 0.21
C MET A 74 6.33 7.56 0.65
N THR A 75 6.49 8.62 1.42
CA THR A 75 5.39 9.53 1.76
C THR A 75 5.30 10.60 0.68
N GLN A 76 4.15 10.75 0.03
CA GLN A 76 3.94 11.90 -0.82
C GLN A 76 3.81 13.14 0.07
N ILE A 77 4.82 14.01 0.02
CA ILE A 77 4.77 15.33 0.64
C ILE A 77 3.63 16.08 -0.05
N ARG A 78 2.57 16.41 0.70
CA ARG A 78 1.58 17.38 0.24
C ARG A 78 2.33 18.68 -0.02
N ARG A 79 2.58 19.02 -1.28
CA ARG A 79 2.96 20.39 -1.62
C ARG A 79 1.76 21.25 -1.20
N ARG A 80 2.00 22.09 -0.18
CA ARG A 80 1.06 23.11 0.30
C ARG A 80 0.89 24.17 -0.78
#